data_AF-A0A7W1H780-F1
#
_entry.id   AF-A0A7W1H780-F1
#
_cell.length_a   1.000
_cell.length_b   1.000
_cell.length_c   1.000
_cell.angle_alpha   90.00
_cell.angle_beta   90.00
_cell.angle_gamma   90.00
#
_symmetry.space_group_name_H-M   'P 1'
#
loop_
_entity.id
_entity.type
_entity.pdbx_description
1 polymer ?
#
loop_
_entity_poly.entity_id
_entity_poly.type
_entity_poly.pdbx_seq_one_letter_code
_entity_poly.pdbx_strand_id
1 'polypeptide(L)'
;TVMVWDYGTYKPEDTEDVSLALRKGELKFSLNGKKLKGSWVLVRTRERQWLLIKHRDYYTTEEEVTEVAPASILTRRTLAEIAEDEGGDVKKAATGDPNKVPPRTGVKRRKKGQKAKVWHSS
;
A
#
# COMPACT_ATOMS: atom_id res chain seq x y z
N THR A 1 10.87 2.21 5.24
CA THR A 1 9.86 3.16 4.77
C THR A 1 8.51 2.49 4.74
N VAL A 2 7.43 3.22 5.07
CA VAL A 2 6.06 2.69 5.11
C VAL A 2 5.16 3.62 4.29
N MET A 3 4.16 3.05 3.62
CA MET A 3 3.19 3.77 2.79
C MET A 3 1.77 3.26 3.03
N VAL A 4 0.80 4.17 3.09
CA VAL A 4 -0.62 3.81 2.92
C VAL A 4 -0.90 3.68 1.42
N TRP A 5 -0.81 2.45 0.92
CA TRP A 5 -0.96 2.16 -0.50
C TRP A 5 -2.42 2.05 -0.93
N ASP A 6 -3.29 1.52 -0.08
CA ASP A 6 -4.74 1.53 -0.27
C ASP A 6 -5.45 1.74 1.06
N TYR A 7 -6.71 2.17 1.02
CA TYR A 7 -7.57 2.34 2.19
C TYR A 7 -9.04 2.23 1.79
N GLY A 8 -9.82 1.62 2.67
CA GLY A 8 -11.25 1.49 2.51
C GLY A 8 -11.85 0.57 3.56
N THR A 9 -13.02 0.04 3.25
CA THR A 9 -13.73 -0.91 4.10
C THR A 9 -13.70 -2.31 3.49
N TYR A 10 -13.96 -3.33 4.30
CA TYR A 10 -14.23 -4.67 3.84
C TYR A 10 -15.55 -5.18 4.41
N LYS A 11 -16.17 -6.16 3.74
CA LYS A 11 -17.36 -6.85 4.23
C LYS A 11 -17.20 -8.36 4.03
N PRO A 12 -17.32 -9.17 5.09
CA PRO A 12 -17.37 -10.63 4.95
C PRO A 12 -18.56 -11.06 4.08
N GLU A 13 -18.37 -12.10 3.27
CA GLU A 13 -19.41 -12.56 2.34
C GLU A 13 -20.25 -13.71 2.91
N ASP A 14 -19.59 -14.71 3.52
CA ASP A 14 -20.23 -15.97 3.94
C ASP A 14 -20.29 -16.14 5.48
N THR A 15 -20.04 -15.09 6.27
CA THR A 15 -19.98 -15.18 7.74
C THR A 15 -20.22 -13.84 8.43
N GLU A 16 -20.79 -13.86 9.63
CA GLU A 16 -20.77 -12.72 10.56
C GLU A 16 -19.65 -12.85 11.60
N ASP A 17 -19.13 -14.05 11.84
CA ASP A 17 -17.99 -14.31 12.72
C ASP A 17 -16.69 -14.45 11.91
N VAL A 18 -16.02 -13.32 11.70
CA VAL A 18 -14.72 -13.24 11.03
C VAL A 18 -13.64 -14.00 11.81
N SER A 19 -13.69 -13.97 13.14
CA SER A 19 -12.69 -14.61 13.98
C SER A 19 -12.73 -16.12 13.84
N LEU A 20 -13.93 -16.71 13.79
CA LEU A 20 -14.11 -18.13 13.54
C LEU A 20 -13.66 -18.52 12.13
N ALA A 21 -13.99 -17.73 11.11
CA ALA A 21 -13.57 -17.97 9.73
C ALA A 21 -12.04 -17.98 9.60
N LEU A 22 -11.35 -16.98 10.18
CA LEU A 22 -9.89 -16.95 10.24
C LEU A 22 -9.30 -18.14 11.01
N ARG A 23 -9.93 -18.57 12.12
CA ARG A 23 -9.50 -19.80 12.82
C ARG A 23 -9.69 -21.04 11.97
N LYS A 24 -10.78 -21.14 11.20
CA LYS A 24 -11.01 -22.24 10.24
C LYS A 24 -10.02 -22.22 9.07
N GLY A 25 -9.45 -21.06 8.76
CA GLY A 25 -8.41 -20.91 7.73
C GLY A 25 -8.95 -20.44 6.39
N GLU A 26 -10.19 -19.96 6.32
CA GLU A 26 -10.76 -19.39 5.10
C GLU A 26 -11.63 -18.18 5.45
N LEU A 27 -11.46 -17.08 4.74
CA LEU A 27 -12.34 -15.92 4.84
C LEU A 27 -12.57 -15.35 3.44
N LYS A 28 -13.82 -15.36 2.98
CA LYS A 28 -14.27 -14.63 1.79
C LYS A 28 -14.82 -13.27 2.19
N PHE A 29 -14.42 -12.24 1.48
CA PHE A 29 -14.80 -10.87 1.77
C PHE A 29 -14.70 -10.01 0.53
N SER A 30 -15.52 -8.98 0.48
CA SER A 30 -15.43 -7.92 -0.51
C SER A 30 -14.62 -6.74 0.04
N LEU A 31 -13.75 -6.18 -0.80
CA LEU A 31 -13.03 -4.95 -0.56
C LEU A 31 -13.73 -3.78 -1.25
N ASN A 32 -13.79 -2.65 -0.54
CA ASN A 32 -14.20 -1.36 -1.07
C ASN A 32 -13.07 -0.33 -0.81
N GLY A 33 -11.90 -0.62 -1.38
CA GLY A 33 -10.74 0.25 -1.37
C GLY A 33 -10.74 1.26 -2.51
N LYS A 34 -9.74 2.13 -2.52
CA LYS A 34 -9.48 3.01 -3.67
C LYS A 34 -8.89 2.23 -4.83
N LYS A 35 -8.01 1.26 -4.54
CA LYS A 35 -7.31 0.44 -5.53
C LYS A 35 -7.87 -0.99 -5.60
N LEU A 36 -8.03 -1.64 -4.46
CA LEU A 36 -8.54 -3.01 -4.39
C LEU A 36 -10.05 -2.99 -4.18
N LYS A 37 -10.77 -3.68 -5.07
CA LYS A 37 -12.23 -3.75 -5.06
C LYS A 37 -12.71 -5.17 -5.33
N GLY A 38 -13.99 -5.42 -5.03
CA GLY A 38 -14.65 -6.67 -5.33
C GLY A 38 -14.31 -7.78 -4.33
N SER A 39 -14.65 -9.01 -4.68
CA SER A 39 -14.53 -10.21 -3.88
C SER A 39 -13.13 -10.82 -3.91
N TRP A 40 -12.69 -11.27 -2.74
CA TRP A 40 -11.40 -11.90 -2.46
C TRP A 40 -11.60 -13.04 -1.47
N VAL A 41 -10.62 -13.94 -1.41
CA VAL A 41 -10.53 -14.96 -0.37
C VAL A 41 -9.13 -15.00 0.24
N LEU A 42 -9.08 -15.10 1.56
CA LEU A 42 -7.90 -15.50 2.32
C LEU A 42 -7.99 -16.99 2.64
N VAL A 43 -7.01 -17.78 2.21
CA VAL A 43 -6.93 -19.22 2.49
C VAL A 43 -5.62 -19.54 3.20
N ARG A 44 -5.68 -20.26 4.31
CA ARG A 44 -4.52 -20.72 5.06
C ARG A 44 -4.02 -22.04 4.53
N THR A 45 -2.78 -22.08 4.07
CA THR A 45 -2.14 -23.31 3.55
C THR A 45 -1.30 -24.02 4.61
N ARG A 46 -0.71 -23.27 5.55
CA ARG A 46 -0.02 -23.76 6.76
C ARG A 46 -0.26 -22.79 7.91
N GLU A 47 0.11 -23.15 9.14
CA GLU A 47 -0.21 -22.41 10.37
C GLU A 47 -0.06 -20.88 10.28
N ARG A 48 1.02 -20.38 9.64
CA ARG A 48 1.28 -18.94 9.44
C ARG A 48 1.26 -18.50 7.97
N GLN A 49 0.99 -19.39 7.02
CA GLN A 49 1.05 -19.11 5.59
C GLN A 49 -0.36 -18.96 5.02
N TRP A 50 -0.63 -17.80 4.42
CA TRP A 50 -1.91 -17.45 3.83
C TRP A 50 -1.73 -17.06 2.37
N LEU A 51 -2.70 -17.43 1.55
CA LEU A 51 -2.87 -16.95 0.19
C LEU A 51 -4.02 -15.96 0.15
N LEU A 52 -3.81 -14.82 -0.50
CA LEU A 52 -4.85 -13.88 -0.86
C LEU A 52 -5.15 -14.07 -2.35
N ILE A 53 -6.39 -14.41 -2.68
CA ILE A 53 -6.79 -14.77 -4.04
C ILE A 53 -7.94 -13.87 -4.47
N LYS A 54 -7.82 -13.26 -5.65
CA LYS A 54 -8.88 -12.45 -6.27
C LYS A 54 -9.93 -13.38 -6.89
N HIS A 55 -11.21 -13.20 -6.54
CA HIS A 55 -12.29 -13.87 -7.28
C HIS A 55 -12.56 -13.17 -8.61
N ARG A 56 -13.05 -13.92 -9.61
CA ARG A 56 -13.50 -13.34 -10.87
C ARG A 56 -14.83 -12.64 -10.66
N ASP A 57 -14.85 -11.33 -10.79
CA ASP A 57 -16.03 -10.49 -10.65
C ASP A 57 -15.95 -9.24 -11.56
N TYR A 58 -16.87 -8.28 -11.35
CA TYR A 58 -16.92 -7.04 -12.11
C TYR A 58 -15.64 -6.17 -12.02
N TYR A 59 -14.87 -6.30 -10.93
CA TYR A 59 -13.65 -5.52 -10.71
C TYR A 59 -12.38 -6.26 -11.13
N THR A 60 -12.49 -7.47 -11.69
CA THR A 60 -11.34 -8.20 -12.22
C THR A 60 -10.78 -7.51 -13.46
N THR A 61 -9.47 -7.34 -13.49
CA THR A 61 -8.70 -6.77 -14.59
C THR A 61 -7.41 -7.59 -14.76
N GLU A 62 -6.89 -7.61 -15.99
CA GLU A 62 -5.57 -8.18 -16.32
C GLU A 62 -4.43 -7.19 -16.02
N GLU A 63 -4.74 -5.96 -15.63
CA GLU A 63 -3.76 -4.95 -15.27
C GLU A 63 -3.09 -5.26 -13.93
N GLU A 64 -1.77 -5.08 -13.88
CA GLU A 64 -1.01 -5.17 -12.65
C GLU A 64 -1.20 -3.90 -11.80
N VAL A 65 -2.08 -3.98 -10.79
CA VAL A 65 -2.47 -2.84 -9.93
C VAL A 65 -1.27 -2.15 -9.25
N THR A 66 -0.22 -2.89 -8.94
CA THR A 66 1.03 -2.39 -8.35
C THR A 66 1.79 -1.48 -9.30
N GLU A 67 1.70 -1.73 -10.61
CA GLU A 67 2.32 -0.91 -11.66
C GLU A 67 1.46 0.28 -12.05
N VAL A 68 0.14 0.09 -12.20
CA VAL A 68 -0.77 1.19 -12.63
C VAL A 68 -1.09 2.19 -11.51
N ALA A 69 -1.04 1.76 -10.25
CA ALA A 69 -1.35 2.60 -9.11
C ALA A 69 -0.30 2.45 -7.97
N PRO A 70 0.96 2.85 -8.19
CA PRO A 70 2.05 2.59 -7.25
C PRO A 70 2.06 3.54 -6.04
N ALA A 71 1.61 4.78 -6.20
CA ALA A 71 1.79 5.83 -5.21
C ALA A 71 0.80 5.75 -4.04
N SER A 72 1.16 6.35 -2.91
CA SER A 72 0.30 6.46 -1.74
C SER A 72 -1.03 7.14 -2.07
N ILE A 73 -2.13 6.60 -1.57
CA ILE A 73 -3.45 7.25 -1.70
C ILE A 73 -3.55 8.56 -0.91
N LEU A 74 -2.77 8.71 0.17
CA LEU A 74 -2.83 9.88 1.04
C LEU A 74 -1.94 11.01 0.53
N THR A 75 -0.70 10.69 0.17
CA THR A 75 0.29 11.72 -0.17
C THR A 75 0.68 11.78 -1.64
N ARG A 76 0.20 10.82 -2.46
CA ARG A 76 0.61 10.67 -3.87
C ARG A 76 2.12 10.53 -4.05
N ARG A 77 2.80 9.96 -3.04
CA ARG A 77 4.25 9.71 -3.04
C ARG A 77 4.56 8.23 -3.24
N THR A 78 5.68 7.91 -3.88
CA THR A 78 6.23 6.54 -3.92
C THR A 78 7.02 6.20 -2.66
N LEU A 79 7.48 4.94 -2.51
CA LEU A 79 8.32 4.55 -1.37
C LEU A 79 9.65 5.30 -1.36
N ALA A 80 10.33 5.42 -2.51
CA ALA A 80 11.59 6.16 -2.61
C ALA A 80 11.43 7.62 -2.18
N GLU A 81 10.32 8.25 -2.56
CA GLU A 81 10.01 9.63 -2.22
C GLU A 81 9.71 9.85 -0.75
N ILE A 82 8.96 8.92 -0.13
CA ILE A 82 8.73 8.94 1.31
C ILE A 82 10.07 8.74 2.04
N ALA A 83 10.93 7.84 1.54
CA ALA A 83 12.26 7.64 2.14
C ALA A 83 13.12 8.91 2.04
N GLU A 84 13.10 9.61 0.91
CA GLU A 84 13.85 10.86 0.73
C GLU A 84 13.37 11.96 1.69
N ASP A 85 12.04 12.14 1.82
CA ASP A 85 11.43 13.17 2.65
C ASP A 85 11.62 12.90 4.16
N GLU A 86 11.53 11.64 4.58
CA GLU A 86 11.54 11.22 5.98
C GLU A 86 12.92 10.73 6.47
N GLY A 87 13.95 10.80 5.61
CA GLY A 87 15.33 10.41 5.96
C GLY A 87 15.57 8.89 6.05
N GLY A 88 14.79 8.09 5.34
CA GLY A 88 14.96 6.64 5.21
C GLY A 88 15.98 6.22 4.14
N ASP A 89 16.19 4.91 4.03
CA ASP A 89 17.02 4.31 2.97
C ASP A 89 16.28 4.33 1.64
N VAL A 90 16.64 5.27 0.77
CA VAL A 90 16.03 5.45 -0.56
C VAL A 90 16.29 4.27 -1.48
N LYS A 91 17.49 3.67 -1.46
CA LYS A 91 17.84 2.54 -2.33
C LYS A 91 16.99 1.32 -2.00
N LYS A 92 16.86 1.03 -0.70
CA LYS A 92 16.00 -0.06 -0.22
C LYS A 92 14.52 0.23 -0.49
N ALA A 93 14.07 1.47 -0.37
CA ALA A 93 12.67 1.82 -0.61
C ALA A 93 12.29 1.72 -2.10
N ALA A 94 13.20 2.10 -3.00
CA ALA A 94 12.99 2.04 -4.44
C ALA A 94 12.76 0.62 -4.98
N THR A 95 13.17 -0.44 -4.28
CA THR A 95 12.91 -1.82 -4.72
C THR A 95 11.43 -2.21 -4.64
N GLY A 96 10.61 -1.43 -3.93
CA GLY A 96 9.16 -1.61 -3.87
C GLY A 96 8.37 -0.67 -4.78
N ASP A 97 9.05 0.20 -5.52
CA ASP A 97 8.44 1.06 -6.54
C ASP A 97 8.48 0.35 -7.90
N PRO A 98 7.54 0.63 -8.82
CA PRO A 98 7.53 0.02 -10.14
C PRO A 98 8.74 0.45 -10.97
N ASN A 99 9.09 -0.36 -11.97
CA ASN A 99 10.22 -0.08 -12.86
C ASN A 99 10.09 1.26 -13.59
N LYS A 100 8.85 1.68 -13.88
CA LYS A 100 8.53 3.01 -14.43
C LYS A 100 7.80 3.82 -13.40
N VAL A 101 8.53 4.64 -12.66
CA VAL A 101 7.93 5.62 -11.76
C VAL A 101 7.41 6.80 -12.60
N PRO A 102 6.10 7.08 -12.64
CA PRO A 102 5.59 8.26 -13.31
C PRO A 102 6.17 9.52 -12.65
N PRO A 103 6.57 10.54 -13.43
CA PRO A 103 7.15 11.75 -12.88
C PRO A 103 6.16 12.44 -11.92
N ARG A 104 6.66 12.98 -10.81
CA ARG A 104 5.82 13.69 -9.82
C ARG A 104 4.99 14.77 -10.49
N THR A 105 3.68 14.57 -10.51
CA THR A 105 2.74 15.64 -10.83
C THR A 105 2.45 16.45 -9.57
N GLY A 106 3.03 17.64 -9.48
CA GLY A 106 2.39 18.76 -8.76
C GLY A 106 2.74 19.04 -7.29
N VAL A 107 3.73 18.39 -6.65
CA VAL A 107 4.13 18.76 -5.27
C VAL A 107 5.53 19.37 -5.25
N LYS A 108 5.62 20.68 -4.93
CA LYS A 108 6.91 21.37 -4.72
C LYS A 108 7.69 20.67 -3.62
N ARG A 109 8.96 20.33 -3.91
CA ARG A 109 9.92 19.79 -2.92
C ARG A 109 9.85 20.60 -1.64
N ARG A 110 9.62 19.94 -0.50
CA ARG A 110 9.90 20.56 0.80
C ARG A 110 11.41 20.78 0.82
N LYS A 111 11.86 22.04 0.80
CA LYS A 111 13.29 22.35 0.96
C LYS A 111 13.74 21.70 2.25
N LYS A 112 14.67 20.74 2.16
CA LYS A 112 15.37 20.16 3.30
C LYS A 112 15.85 21.33 4.15
N GLY A 113 15.34 21.42 5.38
CA GLY A 113 15.60 22.56 6.27
C GLY A 113 17.08 22.87 6.27
N GLN A 114 17.43 24.11 5.96
CA GLN A 114 18.77 24.61 6.27
C GLN A 114 18.99 24.31 7.74
N LYS A 115 20.04 23.54 8.09
CA LYS A 115 20.49 23.45 9.47
C LYS A 115 20.57 24.90 9.98
N ALA A 116 19.82 25.21 11.04
CA ALA A 116 19.89 26.52 11.66
C ALA A 116 21.38 26.80 11.94
N LYS A 117 21.94 27.83 11.29
CA LYS A 117 23.27 28.32 11.62
C LYS A 117 23.19 28.81 13.06
N VAL A 118 23.69 28.01 13.99
CA VAL A 118 23.90 28.44 15.38
C VAL A 118 25.00 29.48 15.32
N TRP A 119 24.62 30.76 15.40
CA TRP A 119 25.54 31.86 15.59
C TRP A 119 26.17 31.71 16.98
N HIS A 120 27.49 31.61 17.05
CA HIS A 120 28.22 31.91 18.28
C HIS A 120 28.55 33.40 18.21
N SER A 121 27.94 34.20 19.08
CA SER A 121 28.48 35.53 19.40
C SER A 121 29.74 35.34 20.23
N SER A 122 30.71 36.20 19.94
CA SER A 122 32.04 36.40 20.52
C SER A 122 32.21 36.09 22.00
#